data_AF-A0A2N0RNY9-F1
#
_entry.id   AF-A0A2N0RNY9-F1
#
_cell.length_a   1.000
_cell.length_b   1.000
_cell.length_c   1.000
_cell.angle_alpha   90.00
_cell.angle_beta   90.00
_cell.angle_gamma   90.00
#
_symmetry.space_group_name_H-M   'P 1'
#
loop_
_entity.id
_entity.type
_entity.pdbx_description
1 polymer ?
#
loop_
_entity_poly.entity_id
_entity_poly.type
_entity_poly.pdbx_seq_one_letter_code
_entity_poly.pdbx_strand_id
1 'polypeptide(L)'
;MPSNYLLNKVHNEGLGGLSLYHALIKNKDKKEFNVKIFERESSPTDRWQGYHIGLSNYGAQSLLNCIPSSIAANLPKAMPNPVPDVETHGIIITDQVGNVLLAPPTKPFKDVYELAKISRGLSSMITYRDRLRDVLLEDVPVQWNKKCIEYLETKEGVWVSFEDGTQEFCNILVGADRINSPNISIPKHLMDKANKIHGNVLARKTLGTKGDSTFMMTRLIPIKQEQNDEKNEPHYRATLVYSYPSELDNVESEKVKVDDNDPASVIEHVKRLIRTLRPDCELTNLLLELWDLAPKTIPNDPIKMMRDIDLMSIKSWSSSRVVLLGDAAHAMSPILGLGANNAIQDVDKLSQALLKYTDDNISFIEEYDKEMLKRTSADVLKSRNDTFKISTPLGPFGVIIRDNILKVINVMINFYSFADNLIFKN
;
A
#
# COMPACT_ATOMS: atom_id res chain seq x y z
N MET A 1 21.57 16.11 -28.10
CA MET A 1 22.36 15.62 -26.95
C MET A 1 21.48 14.62 -26.20
N PRO A 2 22.04 13.55 -25.62
CA PRO A 2 21.24 12.66 -24.76
C PRO A 2 20.65 13.47 -23.61
N SER A 3 19.36 13.28 -23.32
CA SER A 3 18.70 13.90 -22.17
C SER A 3 19.12 13.15 -20.90
N ASN A 4 19.76 13.83 -19.95
CA ASN A 4 20.19 13.22 -18.69
C ASN A 4 19.07 13.31 -17.64
N TYR A 5 18.30 12.23 -17.50
CA TYR A 5 17.23 12.14 -16.52
C TYR A 5 17.74 11.53 -15.21
N LEU A 6 18.31 12.37 -14.35
CA LEU A 6 18.64 11.90 -13.01
C LEU A 6 17.32 11.72 -12.22
N LEU A 7 16.80 10.50 -12.16
CA LEU A 7 15.80 10.14 -11.15
C LEU A 7 16.45 10.31 -9.79
N ASN A 8 16.48 11.54 -9.27
CA ASN A 8 16.84 11.69 -7.88
C ASN A 8 15.65 11.24 -7.07
N LYS A 9 15.71 9.97 -6.74
CA LYS A 9 14.82 9.32 -5.82
C LYS A 9 15.15 9.88 -4.45
N VAL A 10 14.56 11.03 -4.18
CA VAL A 10 14.23 11.40 -2.82
C VAL A 10 13.21 10.35 -2.40
N HIS A 11 13.66 9.50 -1.48
CA HIS A 11 12.99 8.36 -0.85
C HIS A 11 12.43 7.23 -1.72
N ASN A 12 13.04 6.08 -1.45
CA ASN A 12 12.43 4.79 -1.20
C ASN A 12 11.96 3.99 -2.40
N GLU A 13 12.37 2.73 -2.40
CA GLU A 13 11.99 1.63 -3.27
C GLU A 13 10.51 1.23 -3.12
N GLY A 14 9.64 2.22 -2.91
CA GLY A 14 8.22 2.08 -3.18
C GLY A 14 8.06 1.83 -4.66
N LEU A 15 7.25 0.83 -5.00
CA LEU A 15 7.06 0.30 -6.34
C LEU A 15 7.07 1.32 -7.49
N GLY A 16 6.62 2.56 -7.26
CA GLY A 16 6.68 3.66 -8.23
C GLY A 16 8.07 3.95 -8.79
N GLY A 17 9.08 4.19 -7.95
CA GLY A 17 10.43 4.54 -8.41
C GLY A 17 11.11 3.41 -9.20
N LEU A 18 11.00 2.16 -8.73
CA LEU A 18 11.53 0.99 -9.43
C LEU A 18 10.76 0.71 -10.73
N SER A 19 9.44 0.84 -10.72
CA SER A 19 8.63 0.69 -11.93
C SER A 19 8.98 1.74 -12.97
N LEU A 20 9.27 2.98 -12.55
CA LEU A 20 9.67 4.07 -13.46
C LEU A 20 11.02 3.80 -14.09
N TYR A 21 12.00 3.32 -13.32
CA TYR A 21 13.27 2.86 -13.89
C TYR A 21 13.04 1.84 -15.00
N HIS A 22 12.27 0.78 -14.71
CA HIS A 22 11.96 -0.25 -15.69
C HIS A 22 11.22 0.30 -16.91
N ALA A 23 10.28 1.24 -16.73
CA ALA A 23 9.57 1.89 -17.83
C ALA A 23 10.51 2.68 -18.75
N LEU A 24 11.49 3.39 -18.19
CA LEU A 24 12.47 4.15 -18.97
C LEU A 24 13.46 3.21 -19.67
N ILE A 25 13.98 2.20 -18.98
CA ILE A 25 14.89 1.20 -19.56
C ILE A 25 14.20 0.39 -20.66
N LYS A 26 12.92 0.05 -20.49
CA LYS A 26 12.11 -0.65 -21.51
C LYS A 26 11.99 0.16 -22.80
N ASN A 27 12.00 1.49 -22.72
CA ASN A 27 11.83 2.39 -23.87
C ASN A 27 13.15 3.08 -24.29
N LYS A 28 14.31 2.55 -23.88
CA LYS A 28 15.63 3.12 -24.19
C LYS A 28 15.95 3.18 -25.70
N ASP A 29 15.30 2.34 -26.49
CA ASP A 29 15.40 2.28 -27.95
C ASP A 29 14.67 3.46 -28.63
N LYS A 30 13.62 3.98 -27.99
CA LYS A 30 12.86 5.14 -28.47
C LYS A 30 13.50 6.45 -28.08
N LYS A 31 14.13 6.49 -26.89
CA LYS A 31 14.82 7.66 -26.37
C LYS A 31 15.86 7.24 -25.35
N GLU A 32 17.04 7.84 -25.44
CA GLU A 32 18.10 7.60 -24.47
C GLU A 32 17.76 8.24 -23.12
N PHE A 33 17.77 7.43 -22.07
CA PHE A 33 17.58 7.87 -20.69
C PHE A 33 18.81 7.47 -19.86
N ASN A 34 19.48 8.45 -19.26
CA ASN A 34 20.51 8.20 -18.25
C ASN A 34 19.89 8.28 -16.85
N VAL A 35 19.49 7.13 -16.31
CA VAL A 35 18.73 7.04 -15.05
C VAL A 35 19.64 6.62 -13.90
N LYS A 36 19.71 7.45 -12.86
CA LYS A 36 20.26 7.07 -11.54
C LYS A 36 19.12 6.90 -10.54
N ILE A 37 19.32 6.08 -9.52
CA ILE A 37 18.33 5.87 -8.45
C ILE A 37 19.06 6.02 -7.12
N PHE A 38 18.51 6.80 -6.20
CA PHE A 38 19.07 7.05 -4.88
C PHE A 38 18.16 6.50 -3.78
N GLU A 39 18.75 5.97 -2.71
CA GLU A 39 18.02 5.37 -1.60
C GLU A 39 18.66 5.72 -0.26
N ARG A 40 17.85 6.14 0.71
CA ARG A 40 18.36 6.49 2.04
C ARG A 40 18.74 5.28 2.89
N GLU A 41 18.15 4.12 2.62
CA GLU A 41 18.46 2.87 3.28
C GLU A 41 19.85 2.39 2.86
N SER A 42 20.50 1.60 3.72
CA SER A 42 21.85 1.08 3.47
C SER A 42 21.85 -0.17 2.59
N SER A 43 20.73 -0.91 2.58
CA SER A 43 20.58 -2.14 1.82
C SER A 43 19.11 -2.46 1.51
N PRO A 44 18.82 -3.37 0.57
CA PRO A 44 17.46 -3.85 0.34
C PRO A 44 16.79 -4.45 1.59
N THR A 45 17.60 -4.94 2.54
CA THR A 45 17.16 -5.65 3.74
C THR A 45 17.18 -4.81 5.01
N ASP A 46 17.72 -3.58 4.94
CA ASP A 46 17.91 -2.67 6.08
C ASP A 46 16.63 -2.40 6.84
N ARG A 47 15.51 -2.41 6.12
CA ARG A 47 14.18 -2.35 6.70
C ARG A 47 13.37 -3.56 6.29
N TRP A 48 12.60 -4.08 7.25
CA TRP A 48 11.52 -5.02 6.95
C TRP A 48 10.39 -4.28 6.25
N GLN A 49 10.52 -4.16 4.93
CA GLN A 49 9.59 -3.46 4.05
C GLN A 49 8.17 -4.05 4.14
N GLY A 50 7.27 -3.30 4.78
CA GLY A 50 5.88 -3.70 5.07
C GLY A 50 4.81 -3.00 4.24
N TYR A 51 3.99 -3.80 3.58
CA TYR A 51 2.51 -3.77 3.45
C TYR A 51 2.15 -4.90 2.47
N HIS A 52 0.98 -5.52 2.54
CA HIS A 52 0.49 -6.29 1.39
C HIS A 52 -0.16 -5.31 0.41
N ILE A 53 0.10 -5.42 -0.89
CA ILE A 53 -0.40 -4.42 -1.84
C ILE A 53 -1.60 -4.97 -2.58
N GLY A 54 -2.74 -4.28 -2.47
CA GLY A 54 -3.88 -4.46 -3.34
C GLY A 54 -3.58 -3.91 -4.74
N LEU A 55 -3.46 -4.76 -5.75
CA LEU A 55 -3.34 -4.39 -7.15
C LEU A 55 -4.67 -4.72 -7.86
N SER A 56 -5.30 -3.70 -8.44
CA SER A 56 -6.48 -3.88 -9.30
C SER A 56 -6.06 -4.31 -10.70
N ASN A 57 -7.04 -4.59 -11.56
CA ASN A 57 -6.81 -4.84 -12.98
C ASN A 57 -6.10 -3.66 -13.69
N TYR A 58 -6.45 -2.42 -13.38
CA TYR A 58 -5.80 -1.23 -13.95
C TYR A 58 -4.36 -1.06 -13.43
N GLY A 59 -4.12 -1.28 -12.13
CA GLY A 59 -2.76 -1.27 -11.58
C GLY A 59 -1.88 -2.35 -12.21
N ALA A 60 -2.42 -3.54 -12.43
CA ALA A 60 -1.72 -4.65 -13.08
C ALA A 60 -1.41 -4.37 -14.55
N GLN A 61 -2.37 -3.83 -15.31
CA GLN A 61 -2.14 -3.47 -16.70
C GLN A 61 -1.06 -2.39 -16.82
N SER A 62 -1.10 -1.35 -15.98
CA SER A 62 -0.06 -0.32 -15.97
C SER A 62 1.30 -0.88 -15.57
N LEU A 63 1.37 -1.80 -14.60
CA LEU A 63 2.63 -2.47 -14.24
C LEU A 63 3.24 -3.22 -15.44
N LEU A 64 2.42 -4.00 -16.16
CA LEU A 64 2.84 -4.74 -17.36
C LEU A 64 3.28 -3.81 -18.50
N ASN A 65 2.66 -2.64 -18.63
CA ASN A 65 3.07 -1.61 -19.58
C ASN A 65 4.46 -1.04 -19.23
N CYS A 66 4.79 -0.94 -17.94
CA CYS A 66 6.04 -0.35 -17.46
C CYS A 66 7.22 -1.31 -17.54
N ILE A 67 7.06 -2.59 -17.19
CA ILE A 67 8.22 -3.48 -17.03
C ILE A 67 8.66 -4.17 -18.34
N PRO A 68 9.97 -4.43 -18.54
CA PRO A 68 10.47 -5.22 -19.66
C PRO A 68 10.13 -6.72 -19.50
N SER A 69 10.22 -7.48 -20.59
CA SER A 69 9.87 -8.92 -20.60
C SER A 69 10.68 -9.77 -19.62
N SER A 70 11.93 -9.41 -19.35
CA SER A 70 12.79 -10.10 -18.37
C SER A 70 12.21 -10.02 -16.96
N ILE A 71 11.81 -8.83 -16.52
CA ILE A 71 11.20 -8.58 -15.21
C ILE A 71 9.78 -9.16 -15.16
N ALA A 72 9.02 -9.04 -16.26
CA ALA A 72 7.69 -9.62 -16.38
C ALA A 72 7.70 -11.14 -16.16
N ALA A 73 8.71 -11.85 -16.69
CA ALA A 73 8.87 -13.29 -16.49
C ALA A 73 9.08 -13.68 -15.02
N ASN A 74 9.59 -12.77 -14.19
CA ASN A 74 9.83 -12.99 -12.77
C ASN A 74 8.67 -12.52 -11.86
N LEU A 75 7.68 -11.80 -12.39
CA LEU A 75 6.51 -11.36 -11.62
C LEU A 75 5.79 -12.50 -10.86
N PRO A 76 5.64 -13.73 -11.39
CA PRO A 76 5.05 -14.82 -10.61
C PRO A 76 5.78 -15.13 -9.28
N LYS A 77 7.07 -14.77 -9.14
CA LYS A 77 7.80 -14.88 -7.85
C LYS A 77 7.33 -13.87 -6.80
N ALA A 78 6.93 -12.68 -7.27
CA ALA A 78 6.36 -11.64 -6.41
C ALA A 78 4.97 -12.02 -5.89
N MET A 79 4.28 -12.87 -6.65
CA MET A 79 2.87 -13.17 -6.52
C MET A 79 2.69 -14.68 -6.64
N PRO A 80 3.07 -15.43 -5.60
CA PRO A 80 2.99 -16.88 -5.66
C PRO A 80 1.51 -17.27 -5.81
N ASN A 81 1.27 -18.28 -6.64
CA ASN A 81 -0.05 -18.90 -6.80
C ASN A 81 -0.63 -19.19 -5.40
N PRO A 82 -1.89 -18.80 -5.11
CA PRO A 82 -2.54 -19.26 -3.88
C PRO A 82 -2.35 -20.77 -3.77
N VAL A 83 -1.89 -21.24 -2.62
CA VAL A 83 -1.82 -22.69 -2.38
C VAL A 83 -3.25 -23.21 -2.46
N PRO A 84 -3.56 -24.13 -3.41
CA PRO A 84 -4.93 -24.61 -3.60
C PRO A 84 -5.51 -25.12 -2.29
N ASP A 85 -6.78 -24.79 -2.03
CA ASP A 85 -7.54 -25.16 -0.82
C ASP A 85 -6.97 -24.63 0.51
N VAL A 86 -5.90 -23.83 0.46
CA VAL A 86 -5.27 -23.20 1.62
C VAL A 86 -5.44 -21.69 1.54
N GLU A 87 -4.97 -21.02 0.50
CA GLU A 87 -4.94 -19.54 0.44
C GLU A 87 -6.00 -18.96 -0.49
N THR A 88 -6.68 -17.93 0.00
CA THR A 88 -7.59 -17.11 -0.79
C THR A 88 -7.12 -15.66 -0.84
N HIS A 89 -6.77 -15.18 -2.05
CA HIS A 89 -6.46 -13.78 -2.30
C HIS A 89 -7.75 -12.96 -2.34
N GLY A 90 -8.14 -12.42 -1.19
CA GLY A 90 -9.27 -11.49 -1.11
C GLY A 90 -9.42 -10.85 0.25
N ILE A 91 -10.60 -10.27 0.45
CA ILE A 91 -10.97 -9.57 1.67
C ILE A 91 -12.23 -10.16 2.27
N ILE A 92 -12.25 -10.27 3.59
CA ILE A 92 -13.48 -10.52 4.36
C ILE A 92 -13.73 -9.35 5.31
N ILE A 93 -14.99 -8.93 5.41
CA ILE A 93 -15.46 -7.94 6.37
C ILE A 93 -16.42 -8.62 7.33
N THR A 94 -16.14 -8.48 8.63
CA THR A 94 -16.99 -8.97 9.71
C THR A 94 -17.45 -7.83 10.61
N ASP A 95 -18.47 -8.11 11.41
CA ASP A 95 -18.86 -7.27 12.53
C ASP A 95 -17.87 -7.38 13.71
N GLN A 96 -18.21 -6.74 14.82
CA GLN A 96 -17.39 -6.67 16.03
C GLN A 96 -17.23 -7.98 16.80
N VAL A 97 -17.99 -9.03 16.49
CA VAL A 97 -17.89 -10.37 17.11
C VAL A 97 -17.42 -11.44 16.13
N GLY A 98 -17.23 -11.10 14.85
CA GLY A 98 -16.71 -11.99 13.82
C GLY A 98 -17.78 -12.55 12.87
N ASN A 99 -19.03 -12.08 12.92
CA ASN A 99 -20.02 -12.51 11.93
C ASN A 99 -19.70 -11.90 10.56
N VAL A 100 -19.73 -12.73 9.52
CA VAL A 100 -19.46 -12.29 8.15
C VAL A 100 -20.53 -11.31 7.68
N LEU A 101 -20.09 -10.13 7.26
CA LEU A 101 -20.93 -9.09 6.64
C LEU A 101 -20.72 -9.07 5.12
N LEU A 102 -19.48 -9.19 4.66
CA LEU A 102 -19.11 -9.17 3.25
C LEU A 102 -17.92 -10.11 3.01
N ALA A 103 -18.06 -11.04 2.07
CA ALA A 103 -17.03 -11.94 1.61
C ALA A 103 -17.17 -12.07 0.09
N PRO A 104 -16.60 -11.11 -0.69
CA PRO A 104 -16.68 -11.15 -2.13
C PRO A 104 -16.07 -12.46 -2.65
N PRO A 105 -16.65 -13.06 -3.69
CA PRO A 105 -16.10 -14.25 -4.32
C PRO A 105 -14.74 -13.90 -4.90
N THR A 106 -13.76 -14.71 -4.56
CA THR A 106 -12.39 -14.60 -5.04
C THR A 106 -12.20 -15.68 -6.09
N LYS A 107 -11.85 -15.27 -7.32
CA LYS A 107 -11.31 -16.24 -8.27
C LYS A 107 -9.86 -16.45 -7.86
N PRO A 108 -9.41 -17.68 -7.56
CA PRO A 108 -7.98 -17.94 -7.45
C PRO A 108 -7.38 -17.68 -8.83
N PHE A 109 -6.65 -16.58 -8.98
CA PHE A 109 -5.87 -16.29 -10.18
C PHE A 109 -4.47 -16.86 -9.98
N LYS A 110 -3.88 -17.42 -11.03
CA LYS A 110 -2.54 -18.01 -10.94
C LYS A 110 -1.43 -16.96 -10.87
N ASP A 111 -1.63 -15.82 -11.53
CA ASP A 111 -0.64 -14.74 -11.67
C ASP A 111 -1.28 -13.40 -12.12
N VAL A 112 -0.43 -12.40 -12.37
CA VAL A 112 -0.83 -11.05 -12.85
C VAL A 112 -1.47 -11.02 -14.22
N TYR A 113 -1.13 -11.97 -15.10
CA TYR A 113 -1.64 -11.97 -16.47
C TYR A 113 -3.12 -12.36 -16.51
N GLU A 114 -3.56 -13.26 -15.63
CA GLU A 114 -4.97 -13.59 -15.50
C GLU A 114 -5.77 -12.41 -14.96
N LEU A 115 -5.25 -11.66 -13.98
CA LEU A 115 -5.90 -10.46 -13.44
C LEU A 115 -6.02 -9.33 -14.48
N ALA A 116 -4.96 -9.05 -15.23
CA ALA A 116 -4.94 -7.97 -16.22
C ALA A 116 -6.02 -8.15 -17.31
N LYS A 117 -6.44 -9.39 -17.57
CA LYS A 117 -7.50 -9.73 -18.54
C LYS A 117 -8.92 -9.60 -17.97
N ILE A 118 -9.09 -9.35 -16.66
CA ILE A 118 -10.40 -9.22 -16.04
C ILE A 118 -11.01 -7.86 -16.38
N SER A 119 -12.08 -7.90 -17.18
CA SER A 119 -12.84 -6.72 -17.57
C SER A 119 -13.88 -6.29 -16.54
N ARG A 120 -14.31 -7.20 -15.64
CA ARG A 120 -15.37 -6.98 -14.63
C ARG A 120 -15.08 -7.76 -13.34
N GLY A 121 -15.20 -7.11 -12.18
CA GLY A 121 -15.12 -7.72 -10.85
C GLY A 121 -14.40 -6.89 -9.79
N LEU A 122 -14.70 -7.12 -8.50
CA LEU A 122 -13.96 -6.61 -7.33
C LEU A 122 -12.65 -7.40 -7.13
N SER A 123 -11.90 -7.62 -8.22
CA SER A 123 -10.65 -8.37 -8.18
C SER A 123 -9.52 -7.43 -7.75
N SER A 124 -9.34 -7.30 -6.44
CA SER A 124 -8.09 -6.78 -5.87
C SER A 124 -7.16 -7.97 -5.66
N MET A 125 -6.10 -8.06 -6.45
CA MET A 125 -4.98 -8.96 -6.18
C MET A 125 -4.24 -8.43 -4.97
N ILE A 126 -3.81 -9.32 -4.08
CA ILE A 126 -2.99 -8.91 -2.95
C ILE A 126 -1.60 -9.53 -3.14
N THR A 127 -0.59 -8.70 -3.39
CA THR A 127 0.80 -9.12 -3.55
C THR A 127 1.61 -8.89 -2.28
N TYR A 128 2.69 -9.64 -2.12
CA TYR A 128 3.68 -9.43 -1.08
C TYR A 128 4.61 -8.30 -1.52
N ARG A 129 4.50 -7.11 -0.90
CA ARG A 129 5.28 -5.92 -1.31
C ARG A 129 6.77 -6.16 -1.30
N ASP A 130 7.28 -6.91 -0.32
CA ASP A 130 8.68 -7.29 -0.25
C ASP A 130 9.09 -8.10 -1.49
N ARG A 131 8.28 -9.10 -1.86
CA ARG A 131 8.56 -9.93 -3.05
C ARG A 131 8.40 -9.18 -4.36
N LEU A 132 7.41 -8.31 -4.48
CA LEU A 132 7.26 -7.46 -5.66
C LEU A 132 8.41 -6.48 -5.79
N ARG A 133 8.87 -5.91 -4.67
CA ARG A 133 10.08 -5.09 -4.65
C ARG A 133 11.31 -5.89 -5.05
N ASP A 134 11.50 -7.10 -4.54
CA ASP A 134 12.64 -7.96 -4.91
C ASP A 134 12.70 -8.18 -6.43
N VAL A 135 11.55 -8.49 -7.06
CA VAL A 135 11.46 -8.64 -8.52
C VAL A 135 11.75 -7.32 -9.24
N LEU A 136 11.25 -6.19 -8.75
CA LEU A 136 11.49 -4.89 -9.36
C LEU A 136 12.91 -4.34 -9.09
N LEU A 137 13.65 -4.90 -8.15
CA LEU A 137 15.05 -4.56 -7.88
C LEU A 137 16.03 -5.27 -8.81
N GLU A 138 15.59 -6.33 -9.49
CA GLU A 138 16.44 -7.06 -10.43
C GLU A 138 17.00 -6.11 -11.50
N ASP A 139 18.32 -6.15 -11.68
CA ASP A 139 19.09 -5.32 -12.62
C ASP A 139 19.00 -3.79 -12.43
N VAL A 140 18.64 -3.33 -11.23
CA VAL A 140 18.54 -1.89 -10.93
C VAL A 140 19.79 -1.39 -10.16
N PRO A 141 20.56 -0.43 -10.70
CA PRO A 141 21.77 0.11 -10.05
C PRO A 141 21.43 1.19 -9.00
N VAL A 142 20.87 0.76 -7.87
CA VAL A 142 20.50 1.65 -6.76
C VAL A 142 21.74 2.20 -6.03
N GLN A 143 21.77 3.50 -5.78
CA GLN A 143 22.75 4.19 -4.94
C GLN A 143 22.21 4.31 -3.51
N TRP A 144 22.68 3.44 -2.62
CA TRP A 144 22.26 3.35 -1.21
C TRP A 144 22.92 4.41 -0.32
N ASN A 145 22.39 4.59 0.89
CA ASN A 145 22.83 5.60 1.87
C ASN A 145 22.75 7.06 1.37
N LYS A 146 21.82 7.34 0.46
CA LYS A 146 21.62 8.63 -0.20
C LYS A 146 20.29 9.25 0.22
N LYS A 147 20.28 9.84 1.41
CA LYS A 147 19.15 10.63 1.91
C LYS A 147 19.21 12.04 1.33
N CYS A 148 18.34 12.36 0.37
CA CYS A 148 18.22 13.72 -0.14
C CYS A 148 17.67 14.64 0.96
N ILE A 149 18.29 15.81 1.11
CA ILE A 149 17.95 16.82 2.11
C ILE A 149 17.50 18.14 1.47
N GLU A 150 17.90 18.41 0.23
CA GLU A 150 17.62 19.65 -0.48
C GLU A 150 17.76 19.46 -1.99
N TYR A 151 17.04 20.26 -2.77
CA TYR A 151 17.32 20.44 -4.20
C TYR A 151 17.20 21.92 -4.59
N LEU A 152 17.90 22.27 -5.69
CA LEU A 152 17.89 23.60 -6.30
C LEU A 152 17.57 23.46 -7.79
N GLU A 153 16.40 23.92 -8.21
CA GLU A 153 16.02 24.01 -9.62
C GLU A 153 16.65 25.27 -10.27
N THR A 154 17.22 25.08 -11.46
CA THR A 154 17.88 26.10 -12.28
C THR A 154 17.34 26.02 -13.72
N LYS A 155 17.76 26.93 -14.60
CA LYS A 155 17.33 26.89 -16.01
C LYS A 155 17.88 25.66 -16.73
N GLU A 156 19.06 25.22 -16.31
CA GLU A 156 19.84 24.15 -16.91
C GLU A 156 19.40 22.76 -16.40
N GLY A 157 18.88 22.69 -15.18
CA GLY A 157 18.54 21.43 -14.52
C GLY A 157 18.27 21.57 -13.03
N VAL A 158 18.39 20.48 -12.29
CA VAL A 158 18.14 20.40 -10.85
C VAL A 158 19.37 19.83 -10.16
N TRP A 159 19.92 20.59 -9.21
CA TRP A 159 20.93 20.09 -8.28
C TRP A 159 20.25 19.47 -7.07
N VAL A 160 20.77 18.36 -6.58
CA VAL A 160 20.24 17.66 -5.41
C VAL A 160 21.36 17.37 -4.43
N SER A 161 21.13 17.69 -3.16
CA SER A 161 22.07 17.53 -2.07
C SER A 161 21.65 16.39 -1.15
N PHE A 162 22.61 15.58 -0.73
CA PHE A 162 22.40 14.44 0.18
C PHE A 162 23.02 14.69 1.56
N GLU A 163 22.51 13.97 2.57
CA GLU A 163 22.98 14.05 3.97
C GLU A 163 24.46 13.68 4.14
N ASP A 164 25.01 12.87 3.24
CA ASP A 164 26.43 12.51 3.23
C ASP A 164 27.35 13.62 2.64
N GLY A 165 26.77 14.77 2.29
CA GLY A 165 27.47 15.91 1.70
C GLY A 165 27.70 15.83 0.20
N THR A 166 27.29 14.75 -0.46
CA THR A 166 27.40 14.64 -1.93
C THR A 166 26.28 15.41 -2.65
N GLN A 167 26.54 15.74 -3.92
CA GLN A 167 25.59 16.42 -4.79
C GLN A 167 25.53 15.77 -6.17
N GLU A 168 24.36 15.84 -6.80
CA GLU A 168 24.09 15.28 -8.13
C GLU A 168 23.22 16.22 -8.98
N PHE A 169 23.38 16.17 -10.30
CA PHE A 169 22.69 17.06 -11.24
C PHE A 169 21.79 16.30 -12.23
N CYS A 170 20.54 16.78 -12.40
CA CYS A 170 19.49 16.23 -13.27
C CYS A 170 19.03 17.24 -14.32
N ASN A 171 18.45 16.78 -15.45
CA ASN A 171 17.48 17.60 -16.18
C ASN A 171 16.08 17.56 -15.56
N ILE A 172 15.66 16.41 -15.04
CA ILE A 172 14.37 16.19 -14.36
C ILE A 172 14.62 15.42 -13.07
N LEU A 173 14.04 15.90 -11.96
CA LEU A 173 13.97 15.28 -10.65
C LEU A 173 12.59 14.63 -10.43
N VAL A 174 12.53 13.41 -9.89
CA VAL A 174 11.26 12.73 -9.58
C VAL A 174 11.19 12.30 -8.11
N GLY A 175 10.27 12.87 -7.34
CA GLY A 175 10.03 12.51 -5.93
C GLY A 175 8.95 11.41 -5.77
N ALA A 176 9.19 10.40 -4.93
CA ALA A 176 8.35 9.20 -4.82
C ALA A 176 8.17 8.63 -3.38
N ASP A 177 8.31 9.48 -2.36
CA ASP A 177 8.27 9.19 -0.91
C ASP A 177 6.97 8.52 -0.39
N ARG A 178 7.06 7.76 0.72
CA ARG A 178 5.94 7.01 1.35
C ARG A 178 5.77 7.26 2.86
N ILE A 179 4.59 6.89 3.39
CA ILE A 179 4.23 6.71 4.82
C ILE A 179 4.53 5.26 5.29
N ASN A 180 5.09 5.08 6.49
CA ASN A 180 5.54 3.78 7.05
C ASN A 180 4.49 3.14 7.99
N SER A 181 4.49 1.80 8.12
CA SER A 181 3.70 1.07 9.14
C SER A 181 4.46 -0.18 9.62
N PRO A 182 4.33 -0.55 10.91
CA PRO A 182 5.01 -1.72 11.46
C PRO A 182 4.36 -3.04 11.01
N ASN A 183 5.17 -4.11 10.93
CA ASN A 183 4.71 -5.49 10.73
C ASN A 183 4.87 -6.30 12.02
N ILE A 184 4.11 -7.38 12.15
CA ILE A 184 4.24 -8.37 13.22
C ILE A 184 4.51 -9.78 12.67
N SER A 185 5.19 -10.59 13.48
CA SER A 185 5.35 -12.03 13.27
C SER A 185 4.33 -12.76 14.14
N ILE A 186 3.42 -13.52 13.53
CA ILE A 186 2.34 -14.24 14.19
C ILE A 186 2.69 -15.74 14.25
N PRO A 187 2.71 -16.37 15.44
CA PRO A 187 2.88 -17.83 15.56
C PRO A 187 1.66 -18.59 15.03
N LYS A 188 1.88 -19.83 14.58
CA LYS A 188 0.84 -20.66 13.94
C LYS A 188 -0.47 -20.73 14.73
N HIS A 189 -0.42 -20.93 16.04
CA HIS A 189 -1.63 -21.09 16.84
C HIS A 189 -2.52 -19.84 16.85
N LEU A 190 -1.95 -18.63 16.83
CA LEU A 190 -2.73 -17.38 16.69
C LEU A 190 -3.26 -17.19 15.28
N MET A 191 -2.50 -17.64 14.28
CA MET A 191 -2.96 -17.67 12.90
C MET A 191 -4.16 -18.61 12.73
N ASP A 192 -4.14 -19.78 13.34
CA ASP A 192 -5.24 -20.75 13.34
C ASP A 192 -6.49 -20.20 14.03
N LYS A 193 -6.35 -19.51 15.18
CA LYS A 193 -7.45 -18.77 15.81
C LYS A 193 -8.05 -17.73 14.87
N ALA A 194 -7.20 -16.94 14.22
CA ALA A 194 -7.64 -15.90 13.30
C ALA A 194 -8.35 -16.46 12.06
N ASN A 195 -7.89 -17.62 11.56
CA ASN A 195 -8.50 -18.35 10.45
C ASN A 195 -9.85 -18.98 10.83
N LYS A 196 -10.01 -19.43 12.07
CA LYS A 196 -11.29 -19.96 12.57
C LYS A 196 -12.39 -18.89 12.56
N ILE A 197 -12.04 -17.63 12.82
CA ILE A 197 -13.00 -16.51 12.84
C ILE A 197 -13.28 -15.98 11.43
N HIS A 198 -12.23 -15.74 10.64
CA HIS A 198 -12.34 -15.00 9.37
C HIS A 198 -12.23 -15.90 8.12
N GLY A 199 -12.04 -17.20 8.28
CA GLY A 199 -11.58 -18.08 7.21
C GLY A 199 -10.12 -17.83 6.82
N ASN A 200 -9.62 -18.62 5.88
CA ASN A 200 -8.24 -18.52 5.41
C ASN A 200 -8.09 -17.46 4.29
N VAL A 201 -8.38 -16.22 4.65
CA VAL A 201 -8.38 -15.05 3.75
C VAL A 201 -7.23 -14.11 4.10
N LEU A 202 -6.60 -13.57 3.06
CA LEU A 202 -5.41 -12.74 3.14
C LEU A 202 -5.65 -11.35 3.76
N ALA A 203 -6.78 -10.69 3.47
CA ALA A 203 -7.16 -9.43 4.11
C ALA A 203 -8.44 -9.58 4.93
N ARG A 204 -8.44 -9.01 6.14
CA ARG A 204 -9.53 -9.11 7.11
C ARG A 204 -9.84 -7.74 7.66
N LYS A 205 -11.12 -7.40 7.71
CA LYS A 205 -11.58 -6.14 8.29
C LYS A 205 -12.69 -6.41 9.28
N THR A 206 -12.60 -5.82 10.46
CA THR A 206 -13.63 -5.95 11.50
C THR A 206 -14.19 -4.58 11.85
N LEU A 207 -15.49 -4.40 11.71
CA LEU A 207 -16.17 -3.13 11.99
C LEU A 207 -16.70 -3.10 13.41
N GLY A 208 -16.33 -2.08 14.18
CA GLY A 208 -16.87 -1.79 15.50
C GLY A 208 -18.24 -1.12 15.42
N THR A 209 -18.92 -1.04 16.56
CA THR A 209 -20.19 -0.32 16.67
C THR A 209 -19.99 1.17 16.94
N LYS A 210 -18.84 1.54 17.54
CA LYS A 210 -18.49 2.92 17.93
C LYS A 210 -17.56 3.62 16.94
N GLY A 211 -17.56 3.19 15.68
CA GLY A 211 -16.75 3.79 14.62
C GLY A 211 -15.31 3.28 14.56
N ASP A 212 -14.85 2.47 15.51
CA ASP A 212 -13.54 1.85 15.42
C ASP A 212 -13.53 0.69 14.41
N SER A 213 -12.38 0.42 13.80
CA SER A 213 -12.20 -0.72 12.92
C SER A 213 -10.79 -1.27 13.01
N THR A 214 -10.67 -2.59 12.78
CA THR A 214 -9.38 -3.27 12.64
C THR A 214 -9.27 -3.74 11.21
N PHE A 215 -8.09 -3.59 10.63
CA PHE A 215 -7.72 -4.20 9.37
C PHE A 215 -6.44 -5.00 9.56
N MET A 216 -6.43 -6.23 9.07
CA MET A 216 -5.29 -7.13 9.15
C MET A 216 -5.04 -7.76 7.78
N MET A 217 -3.79 -7.75 7.34
CA MET A 217 -3.36 -8.49 6.14
C MET A 217 -2.30 -9.51 6.52
N THR A 218 -2.50 -10.77 6.18
CA THR A 218 -1.67 -11.89 6.65
C THR A 218 -1.10 -12.71 5.51
N ARG A 219 0.23 -12.81 5.42
CA ARG A 219 0.88 -13.73 4.50
C ARG A 219 0.62 -15.16 4.95
N LEU A 220 -0.09 -15.93 4.14
CA LEU A 220 -0.46 -17.32 4.47
C LEU A 220 0.68 -18.33 4.26
N ILE A 221 1.83 -17.86 3.76
CA ILE A 221 3.07 -18.63 3.64
C ILE A 221 3.97 -18.38 4.85
N PRO A 222 4.44 -19.42 5.57
CA PRO A 222 5.35 -19.26 6.68
C PRO A 222 6.66 -18.59 6.28
N ILE A 223 7.22 -17.80 7.19
CA ILE A 223 8.57 -17.26 7.07
C ILE A 223 9.57 -18.38 7.41
N LYS A 224 10.58 -18.61 6.57
CA LYS A 224 11.71 -19.47 6.95
C LYS A 224 12.52 -18.73 8.02
N GLN A 225 12.59 -19.27 9.23
CA GLN A 225 13.50 -18.75 10.25
C GLN A 225 14.94 -19.16 9.91
N GLU A 226 15.86 -18.20 9.99
CA GLU A 226 17.27 -18.54 10.20
C GLU A 226 17.40 -19.05 11.63
N GLN A 227 18.05 -20.19 11.79
CA GLN A 227 18.06 -21.05 12.98
C GLN A 227 18.23 -20.27 14.30
N ASN A 228 17.21 -20.28 15.19
CA ASN A 228 17.30 -20.29 16.66
C ASN A 228 15.95 -19.94 17.33
N ASP A 229 14.94 -20.80 17.21
CA ASP A 229 13.80 -20.77 18.15
C ASP A 229 13.48 -22.19 18.62
N GLU A 230 13.48 -22.39 19.94
CA GLU A 230 13.24 -23.67 20.63
C GLU A 230 11.80 -24.20 20.47
N LYS A 231 10.91 -23.43 19.82
CA LYS A 231 9.54 -23.85 19.48
C LYS A 231 9.42 -23.95 17.97
N ASN A 232 9.46 -25.18 17.48
CA ASN A 232 9.33 -25.62 16.08
C ASN A 232 8.00 -25.22 15.37
N GLU A 233 7.27 -24.18 15.80
CA GLU A 233 6.03 -23.74 15.18
C GLU A 233 6.27 -22.70 14.07
N PRO A 234 5.62 -22.84 12.90
CA PRO A 234 5.80 -21.90 11.80
C PRO A 234 5.22 -20.52 12.15
N HIS A 235 5.89 -19.46 11.69
CA HIS A 235 5.47 -18.08 11.89
C HIS A 235 5.04 -17.43 10.58
N TYR A 236 4.04 -16.56 10.67
CA TYR A 236 3.39 -15.88 9.55
C TYR A 236 3.58 -14.37 9.67
N ARG A 237 3.70 -13.67 8.54
CA ARG A 237 3.79 -12.21 8.56
C ARG A 237 2.40 -11.60 8.55
N ALA A 238 2.17 -10.59 9.38
CA ALA A 238 0.96 -9.78 9.27
C ALA A 238 1.22 -8.29 9.43
N THR A 239 0.36 -7.50 8.81
CA THR A 239 0.23 -6.07 9.04
C THR A 239 -1.07 -5.82 9.79
N LEU A 240 -0.99 -5.09 10.90
CA LEU A 240 -2.14 -4.67 11.69
C LEU A 240 -2.36 -3.17 11.54
N VAL A 241 -3.62 -2.79 11.38
CA VAL A 241 -4.08 -1.41 11.39
C VAL A 241 -5.28 -1.34 12.31
N TYR A 242 -5.24 -0.42 13.27
CA TYR A 242 -6.39 -0.03 14.08
C TYR A 242 -6.75 1.41 13.74
N SER A 243 -8.03 1.66 13.49
CA SER A 243 -8.54 2.98 13.13
C SER A 243 -9.71 3.31 14.04
N TYR A 244 -9.75 4.54 14.51
CA TYR A 244 -10.78 5.02 15.43
C TYR A 244 -11.02 6.52 15.22
N PRO A 245 -12.23 7.04 15.54
CA PRO A 245 -12.51 8.47 15.45
C PRO A 245 -11.65 9.29 16.40
N SER A 246 -11.01 10.35 15.90
CA SER A 246 -10.07 11.21 16.66
C SER A 246 -10.71 11.91 17.85
N GLU A 247 -12.04 12.06 17.87
CA GLU A 247 -12.79 12.60 19.00
C GLU A 247 -12.61 11.76 20.27
N LEU A 248 -12.27 10.47 20.13
CA LEU A 248 -11.97 9.58 21.25
C LEU A 248 -10.64 9.91 21.94
N ASP A 249 -9.78 10.71 21.31
CA ASP A 249 -8.57 11.27 21.94
C ASP A 249 -8.87 12.54 22.76
N ASN A 250 -10.04 13.18 22.57
CA ASN A 250 -10.39 14.47 23.18
C ASN A 250 -11.20 14.36 24.48
N VAL A 251 -11.43 13.16 25.00
CA VAL A 251 -12.32 12.97 26.17
C VAL A 251 -11.62 13.44 27.46
N GLU A 252 -12.04 14.60 27.98
CA GLU A 252 -11.45 15.32 29.14
C GLU A 252 -11.29 14.48 30.43
N SER A 253 -11.95 13.34 30.56
CA SER A 253 -11.91 12.50 31.77
C SER A 253 -10.71 11.55 31.87
N GLU A 254 -9.95 11.34 30.80
CA GLU A 254 -8.75 10.49 30.82
C GLU A 254 -7.60 11.19 30.06
N LYS A 255 -6.75 11.94 30.77
CA LYS A 255 -5.47 12.43 30.25
C LYS A 255 -4.48 11.27 30.04
N VAL A 256 -4.84 10.27 29.23
CA VAL A 256 -3.86 9.33 28.69
C VAL A 256 -3.17 10.06 27.56
N LYS A 257 -2.08 10.77 27.89
CA LYS A 257 -1.22 11.40 26.90
C LYS A 257 -0.53 10.29 26.12
N VAL A 258 -1.02 9.98 24.92
CA VAL A 258 -0.34 9.07 24.00
C VAL A 258 0.90 9.79 23.50
N ASP A 259 2.06 9.16 23.65
CA ASP A 259 3.27 9.61 22.96
C ASP A 259 3.38 8.86 21.64
N ASP A 260 3.04 9.53 20.53
CA ASP A 260 3.13 8.97 19.18
C ASP A 260 4.57 8.57 18.78
N ASN A 261 5.58 9.04 19.53
CA ASN A 261 6.97 8.65 19.31
C ASN A 261 7.38 7.40 20.12
N ASP A 262 6.54 6.93 21.05
CA ASP A 262 6.78 5.71 21.83
C ASP A 262 5.83 4.59 21.38
N PRO A 263 6.35 3.57 20.64
CA PRO A 263 5.54 2.44 20.21
C PRO A 263 4.82 1.72 21.35
N ALA A 264 5.43 1.64 22.55
CA ALA A 264 4.78 1.02 23.70
C ALA A 264 3.57 1.83 24.17
N SER A 265 3.68 3.16 24.24
CA SER A 265 2.57 4.06 24.55
C SER A 265 1.41 3.90 23.55
N VAL A 266 1.70 3.82 22.25
CA VAL A 266 0.67 3.66 21.22
C VAL A 266 -0.01 2.29 21.31
N ILE A 267 0.76 1.21 21.49
CA ILE A 267 0.22 -0.15 21.61
C ILE A 267 -0.72 -0.25 22.82
N GLU A 268 -0.34 0.29 23.98
CA GLU A 268 -1.21 0.27 25.16
C GLU A 268 -2.47 1.13 24.98
N HIS A 269 -2.38 2.28 24.29
CA HIS A 269 -3.57 3.07 23.93
C HIS A 269 -4.52 2.30 23.01
N VAL A 270 -4.00 1.65 21.97
CA VAL A 270 -4.80 0.83 21.05
C VAL A 270 -5.47 -0.33 21.80
N LYS A 271 -4.74 -1.04 22.67
CA LYS A 271 -5.30 -2.12 23.50
C LYS A 271 -6.38 -1.60 24.44
N ARG A 272 -6.20 -0.43 25.05
CA ARG A 272 -7.22 0.23 25.87
C ARG A 272 -8.48 0.51 25.06
N LEU A 273 -8.35 1.12 23.87
CA LEU A 273 -9.48 1.39 23.00
C LEU A 273 -10.21 0.11 22.58
N ILE A 274 -9.48 -0.95 22.21
CA ILE A 274 -10.07 -2.26 21.89
C ILE A 274 -10.91 -2.78 23.07
N ARG A 275 -10.37 -2.76 24.30
CA ARG A 275 -11.11 -3.19 25.50
C ARG A 275 -12.37 -2.37 25.78
N THR A 276 -12.32 -1.06 25.51
CA THR A 276 -13.41 -0.13 25.81
C THR A 276 -14.50 -0.11 24.73
N LEU A 277 -14.13 -0.31 23.47
CA LEU A 277 -15.02 -0.17 22.33
C LEU A 277 -15.60 -1.51 21.85
N ARG A 278 -14.90 -2.63 22.07
CA ARG A 278 -15.32 -3.96 21.61
C ARG A 278 -16.00 -4.78 22.70
N PRO A 279 -16.96 -5.65 22.34
CA PRO A 279 -17.55 -6.59 23.29
C PRO A 279 -16.54 -7.65 23.72
N ASP A 280 -16.73 -8.22 24.91
CA ASP A 280 -15.92 -9.37 25.35
C ASP A 280 -16.27 -10.61 24.52
N CYS A 281 -15.34 -11.07 23.69
CA CYS A 281 -15.50 -12.21 22.80
C CYS A 281 -14.15 -12.74 22.29
N GLU A 282 -14.16 -13.91 21.63
CA GLU A 282 -12.96 -14.56 21.06
C GLU A 282 -12.19 -13.62 20.12
N LEU A 283 -12.89 -12.80 19.31
CA LEU A 283 -12.26 -11.84 18.41
C LEU A 283 -11.52 -10.73 19.18
N THR A 284 -12.13 -10.16 20.22
CA THR A 284 -11.49 -9.11 21.03
C THR A 284 -10.23 -9.63 21.71
N ASN A 285 -10.27 -10.84 22.27
CA ASN A 285 -9.11 -11.48 22.89
C ASN A 285 -7.99 -11.73 21.87
N LEU A 286 -8.34 -12.23 20.68
CA LEU A 286 -7.38 -12.40 19.58
C LEU A 286 -6.72 -11.05 19.20
N LEU A 287 -7.50 -9.98 19.05
CA LEU A 287 -6.94 -8.67 18.70
C LEU A 287 -5.95 -8.19 19.76
N LEU A 288 -6.24 -8.36 21.05
CA LEU A 288 -5.32 -8.00 22.13
C LEU A 288 -4.03 -8.84 22.09
N GLU A 289 -4.14 -10.16 21.91
CA GLU A 289 -2.99 -11.06 21.75
C GLU A 289 -2.13 -10.69 20.55
N LEU A 290 -2.74 -10.28 19.43
CA LEU A 290 -2.02 -9.84 18.22
C LEU A 290 -1.28 -8.52 18.43
N TRP A 291 -1.88 -7.56 19.15
CA TRP A 291 -1.22 -6.29 19.48
C TRP A 291 -0.09 -6.46 20.50
N ASP A 292 -0.09 -7.52 21.32
CA ASP A 292 1.04 -7.85 22.20
C ASP A 292 2.30 -8.31 21.44
N LEU A 293 2.15 -8.78 20.20
CA LEU A 293 3.27 -9.13 19.29
C LEU A 293 3.88 -7.91 18.59
N ALA A 294 3.23 -6.75 18.68
CA ALA A 294 3.75 -5.54 18.05
C ALA A 294 5.06 -5.09 18.72
N PRO A 295 6.08 -4.67 17.95
CA PRO A 295 7.36 -4.26 18.51
C PRO A 295 7.19 -3.03 19.40
N LYS A 296 7.60 -3.16 20.67
CA LYS A 296 7.47 -2.12 21.70
C LYS A 296 8.63 -1.12 21.71
N THR A 297 9.69 -1.42 20.97
CA THR A 297 10.85 -0.56 20.79
C THR A 297 10.86 -0.04 19.36
N ILE A 298 11.25 1.23 19.17
CA ILE A 298 11.44 1.82 17.84
C ILE A 298 12.58 1.06 17.14
N PRO A 299 12.35 0.26 16.09
CA PRO A 299 13.45 -0.15 15.23
C PRO A 299 13.61 0.98 14.20
N ASN A 300 14.33 2.05 14.51
CA ASN A 300 14.51 3.23 13.62
C ASN A 300 13.23 3.85 12.98
N ASP A 301 12.02 3.40 13.33
CA ASP A 301 10.74 3.74 12.68
C ASP A 301 9.64 3.98 13.73
N PRO A 302 9.20 5.22 13.94
CA PRO A 302 8.07 5.51 14.84
C PRO A 302 6.75 5.04 14.23
N ILE A 303 5.77 4.74 15.08
CA ILE A 303 4.39 4.52 14.64
C ILE A 303 3.85 5.86 14.14
N LYS A 304 3.69 6.01 12.82
CA LYS A 304 3.28 7.29 12.22
C LYS A 304 1.77 7.37 12.05
N MET A 305 1.20 8.48 12.52
CA MET A 305 -0.13 8.90 12.11
C MET A 305 -0.15 9.15 10.59
N MET A 306 -1.05 8.48 9.89
CA MET A 306 -1.22 8.67 8.45
C MET A 306 -2.06 9.90 8.17
N ARG A 307 -1.53 10.82 7.37
CA ARG A 307 -2.24 11.99 6.84
C ARG A 307 -2.35 11.83 5.34
N ASP A 308 -3.54 12.05 4.81
CA ASP A 308 -3.72 12.14 3.38
C ASP A 308 -3.26 13.52 2.87
N ILE A 309 -2.84 13.55 1.62
CA ILE A 309 -2.33 14.70 0.88
C ILE A 309 -3.20 14.85 -0.36
N ASP A 310 -3.87 16.00 -0.46
CA ASP A 310 -4.58 16.40 -1.67
C ASP A 310 -3.86 17.62 -2.26
N LEU A 311 -3.03 17.41 -3.29
CA LEU A 311 -2.25 18.48 -3.90
C LEU A 311 -3.12 19.58 -4.53
N MET A 312 -4.37 19.31 -4.90
CA MET A 312 -5.29 20.35 -5.37
C MET A 312 -5.72 21.31 -4.25
N SER A 313 -5.56 20.91 -2.98
CA SER A 313 -5.83 21.73 -1.80
C SER A 313 -4.61 22.54 -1.32
N ILE A 314 -3.41 22.25 -1.87
CA ILE A 314 -2.17 22.94 -1.55
C ILE A 314 -1.92 24.01 -2.63
N LYS A 315 -1.37 25.18 -2.24
CA LYS A 315 -1.02 26.24 -3.19
C LYS A 315 -0.08 25.65 -4.26
N SER A 316 -0.46 25.78 -5.53
CA SER A 316 0.19 25.08 -6.64
C SER A 316 1.72 25.23 -6.60
N TRP A 317 2.42 24.10 -6.45
CA TRP A 317 3.84 24.01 -6.76
C TRP A 317 4.00 24.14 -8.27
N SER A 318 4.74 25.14 -8.74
CA SER A 318 5.06 25.30 -10.16
C SER A 318 6.54 24.97 -10.38
N SER A 319 6.81 23.78 -10.89
CA SER A 319 8.14 23.39 -11.34
C SER A 319 8.07 22.85 -12.76
N SER A 320 9.11 23.11 -13.52
CA SER A 320 9.26 22.61 -14.88
C SER A 320 10.09 21.34 -14.94
N ARG A 321 10.85 21.06 -13.87
CA ARG A 321 11.87 20.01 -13.82
C ARG A 321 11.76 19.09 -12.60
N VAL A 322 10.84 19.35 -11.67
CA VAL A 322 10.59 18.51 -10.49
C VAL A 322 9.17 17.96 -10.58
N VAL A 323 9.07 16.64 -10.64
CA VAL A 323 7.80 15.91 -10.79
C VAL A 323 7.59 15.00 -9.58
N LEU A 324 6.35 14.87 -9.12
CA LEU A 324 5.99 13.97 -8.03
C LEU A 324 5.12 12.81 -8.55
N LEU A 325 5.23 11.66 -7.90
CA LEU A 325 4.36 10.51 -8.13
C LEU A 325 4.13 9.71 -6.85
N GLY A 326 3.09 8.87 -6.83
CA GLY A 326 2.77 8.04 -5.68
C GLY A 326 2.44 8.83 -4.42
N ASP A 327 2.78 8.28 -3.25
CA ASP A 327 2.42 8.88 -1.95
C ASP A 327 3.03 10.29 -1.74
N ALA A 328 4.14 10.63 -2.40
CA ALA A 328 4.70 11.99 -2.40
C ALA A 328 3.77 13.02 -3.04
N ALA A 329 2.95 12.60 -4.01
CA ALA A 329 1.98 13.44 -4.68
C ALA A 329 0.57 13.32 -4.09
N HIS A 330 0.15 12.13 -3.68
CA HIS A 330 -1.25 11.87 -3.33
C HIS A 330 -1.41 10.77 -2.28
N ALA A 331 -0.60 10.84 -1.22
CA ALA A 331 -0.80 9.99 -0.04
C ALA A 331 -2.29 10.01 0.35
N MET A 332 -2.90 8.85 0.51
CA MET A 332 -4.33 8.74 0.75
C MET A 332 -4.62 7.72 1.84
N SER A 333 -5.80 7.83 2.44
CA SER A 333 -6.29 6.79 3.34
C SER A 333 -6.24 5.41 2.64
N PRO A 334 -5.65 4.38 3.27
CA PRO A 334 -5.46 3.06 2.66
C PRO A 334 -6.78 2.28 2.57
N ILE A 335 -7.90 2.85 3.04
CA ILE A 335 -9.18 2.17 3.23
C ILE A 335 -9.73 1.53 1.94
N LEU A 336 -9.38 2.09 0.78
CA LEU A 336 -9.77 1.60 -0.54
C LEU A 336 -8.63 0.84 -1.27
N GLY A 337 -7.42 0.81 -0.73
CA GLY A 337 -6.27 0.16 -1.36
C GLY A 337 -5.81 0.81 -2.68
N LEU A 338 -6.11 2.09 -2.90
CA LEU A 338 -5.88 2.77 -4.19
C LEU A 338 -4.47 3.34 -4.37
N GLY A 339 -3.71 3.59 -3.30
CA GLY A 339 -2.43 4.30 -3.36
C GLY A 339 -1.42 3.67 -4.32
N ALA A 340 -1.14 2.36 -4.17
CA ALA A 340 -0.20 1.66 -5.05
C ALA A 340 -0.69 1.59 -6.52
N ASN A 341 -2.00 1.47 -6.73
CA ASN A 341 -2.58 1.46 -8.08
C ASN A 341 -2.44 2.80 -8.77
N ASN A 342 -2.62 3.90 -8.03
CA ASN A 342 -2.38 5.25 -8.55
C ASN A 342 -0.90 5.47 -8.81
N ALA A 343 -0.01 5.07 -7.90
CA ALA A 343 1.43 5.19 -8.10
C ALA A 343 1.92 4.46 -9.36
N ILE A 344 1.43 3.25 -9.65
CA ILE A 344 1.83 2.50 -10.86
C ILE A 344 1.23 3.12 -12.14
N GLN A 345 -0.01 3.63 -12.08
CA GLN A 345 -0.59 4.37 -13.20
C GLN A 345 0.15 5.68 -13.50
N ASP A 346 0.63 6.36 -12.45
CA ASP A 346 1.47 7.54 -12.60
C ASP A 346 2.72 7.20 -13.38
N VAL A 347 3.38 6.09 -13.06
CA VAL A 347 4.57 5.61 -13.77
C VAL A 347 4.29 5.38 -15.25
N ASP A 348 3.20 4.67 -15.57
CA ASP A 348 2.82 4.38 -16.96
C ASP A 348 2.67 5.70 -17.76
N LYS A 349 1.91 6.65 -17.22
CA LYS A 349 1.67 7.94 -17.88
C LYS A 349 2.90 8.85 -17.90
N LEU A 350 3.64 8.93 -16.81
CA LEU A 350 4.87 9.73 -16.70
C LEU A 350 5.94 9.23 -17.67
N SER A 351 6.09 7.91 -17.81
CA SER A 351 7.05 7.35 -18.77
C SER A 351 6.72 7.73 -20.21
N GLN A 352 5.43 7.76 -20.57
CA GLN A 352 4.96 8.22 -21.88
C GLN A 352 5.18 9.73 -22.08
N ALA A 353 5.00 10.54 -21.03
CA ALA A 353 5.29 11.97 -21.06
C ALA A 353 6.80 12.23 -21.22
N LEU A 354 7.65 11.53 -20.47
CA LEU A 354 9.11 11.64 -20.54
C LEU A 354 9.68 11.25 -21.91
N LEU A 355 9.05 10.30 -22.61
CA LEU A 355 9.41 9.98 -24.00
C LEU A 355 9.23 11.19 -24.93
N LYS A 356 8.19 11.99 -24.73
CA LYS A 356 7.87 13.14 -25.58
C LYS A 356 8.53 14.45 -25.12
N TYR A 357 8.98 14.52 -23.87
CA TYR A 357 9.63 15.68 -23.27
C TYR A 357 10.84 16.18 -24.08
N THR A 358 11.00 17.49 -24.20
CA THR A 358 12.29 18.11 -24.58
C THR A 358 12.53 19.31 -23.67
N ASP A 359 13.77 19.78 -23.53
CA ASP A 359 14.07 20.98 -22.75
C ASP A 359 13.27 22.21 -23.25
N ASP A 360 12.94 22.24 -24.55
CA ASP A 360 12.13 23.30 -25.17
C ASP A 360 10.61 23.07 -25.06
N ASN A 361 10.18 21.87 -24.66
CA ASN A 361 8.77 21.49 -24.62
C ASN A 361 8.43 20.63 -23.39
N ILE A 362 8.12 21.33 -22.30
CA ILE A 362 7.72 20.75 -21.02
C ILE A 362 6.23 20.40 -20.94
N SER A 363 5.43 20.75 -21.96
CA SER A 363 3.96 20.63 -21.92
C SER A 363 3.47 19.21 -21.63
N PHE A 364 4.20 18.18 -22.05
CA PHE A 364 3.85 16.79 -21.78
C PHE A 364 3.92 16.42 -20.28
N ILE A 365 4.84 17.04 -19.55
CA ILE A 365 4.94 16.86 -18.09
C ILE A 365 3.80 17.62 -17.41
N GLU A 366 3.48 18.83 -17.87
CA GLU A 366 2.32 19.58 -17.35
C GLU A 366 0.98 18.86 -17.63
N GLU A 367 0.85 18.20 -18.78
CA GLU A 367 -0.30 17.37 -19.12
C GLU A 367 -0.41 16.16 -18.18
N TYR A 368 0.72 15.49 -17.91
CA TYR A 368 0.78 14.44 -16.90
C TYR A 368 0.36 14.96 -15.52
N ASP A 369 0.90 16.09 -15.06
CA ASP A 369 0.58 16.65 -13.75
C ASP A 369 -0.90 17.00 -13.64
N LYS A 370 -1.48 17.65 -14.65
CA LYS A 370 -2.92 17.98 -14.68
C LYS A 370 -3.79 16.73 -14.63
N GLU A 371 -3.42 15.69 -15.36
CA GLU A 371 -4.13 14.41 -15.34
C GLU A 371 -4.00 13.73 -13.97
N MET A 372 -2.78 13.59 -13.48
CA MET A 372 -2.44 12.94 -12.21
C MET A 372 -3.19 13.62 -11.08
N LEU A 373 -3.15 14.95 -10.98
CA LEU A 373 -3.88 15.72 -9.97
C LEU A 373 -5.38 15.48 -10.05
N LYS A 374 -5.98 15.52 -11.25
CA LYS A 374 -7.42 15.32 -11.41
C LYS A 374 -7.86 13.92 -10.98
N ARG A 375 -7.14 12.88 -11.41
CA ARG A 375 -7.46 11.48 -11.08
C ARG A 375 -7.25 11.21 -9.60
N THR A 376 -6.09 11.55 -9.07
CA THR A 376 -5.69 11.16 -7.71
C THR A 376 -6.43 11.95 -6.64
N SER A 377 -6.75 13.23 -6.88
CA SER A 377 -7.58 14.02 -5.95
C SER A 377 -8.97 13.42 -5.78
N ALA A 378 -9.58 12.90 -6.85
CA ALA A 378 -10.87 12.23 -6.77
C ALA A 378 -10.78 10.97 -5.88
N ASP A 379 -9.71 10.20 -6.00
CA ASP A 379 -9.48 8.99 -5.19
C ASP A 379 -9.11 9.31 -3.73
N VAL A 380 -8.34 10.37 -3.48
CA VAL A 380 -8.04 10.90 -2.13
C VAL A 380 -9.35 11.30 -1.45
N LEU A 381 -10.17 12.14 -2.09
CA LEU A 381 -11.45 12.62 -1.55
C LEU A 381 -12.43 11.47 -1.30
N LYS A 382 -12.49 10.50 -2.22
CA LYS A 382 -13.31 9.31 -2.05
C LYS A 382 -12.85 8.47 -0.87
N SER A 383 -11.54 8.20 -0.76
CA SER A 383 -10.96 7.45 0.35
C SER A 383 -11.17 8.14 1.69
N ARG A 384 -11.06 9.47 1.73
CA ARG A 384 -11.35 10.30 2.90
C ARG A 384 -12.82 10.18 3.32
N ASN A 385 -13.75 10.36 2.38
CA ASN A 385 -15.18 10.26 2.64
C ASN A 385 -15.59 8.86 3.15
N ASP A 386 -15.04 7.80 2.55
CA ASP A 386 -15.34 6.43 3.01
C ASP A 386 -14.70 6.14 4.38
N THR A 387 -13.51 6.70 4.65
CA THR A 387 -12.92 6.66 5.99
C THR A 387 -13.85 7.30 7.01
N PHE A 388 -14.34 8.52 6.75
CA PHE A 388 -15.28 9.20 7.64
C PHE A 388 -16.56 8.38 7.87
N LYS A 389 -17.17 7.83 6.82
CA LYS A 389 -18.38 7.00 6.97
C LYS A 389 -18.15 5.76 7.84
N ILE A 390 -16.99 5.13 7.70
CA ILE A 390 -16.62 3.95 8.50
C ILE A 390 -16.31 4.34 9.94
N SER A 391 -15.66 5.50 10.14
CA SER A 391 -15.26 5.98 11.46
C SER A 391 -16.37 6.67 12.24
N THR A 392 -17.50 7.02 11.60
CA THR A 392 -18.66 7.59 12.28
C THR A 392 -19.28 6.56 13.23
N PRO A 393 -19.38 6.87 14.53
CA PRO A 393 -20.08 6.01 15.49
C PRO A 393 -21.55 5.82 15.09
N LEU A 394 -22.02 4.57 15.10
CA LEU A 394 -23.41 4.26 14.77
C LEU A 394 -24.18 3.88 16.03
N GLY A 395 -25.39 4.40 16.19
CA GLY A 395 -26.34 3.88 17.17
C GLY A 395 -26.77 2.45 16.84
N PRO A 396 -27.47 1.74 17.75
CA PRO A 396 -27.89 0.35 17.55
C PRO A 396 -28.62 0.11 16.23
N PHE A 397 -29.55 0.99 15.86
CA PHE A 397 -30.26 0.93 14.58
C PHE A 397 -29.34 1.16 13.37
N GLY A 398 -28.38 2.07 13.48
CA GLY A 398 -27.41 2.35 12.41
C GLY A 398 -26.53 1.14 12.11
N VAL A 399 -26.09 0.42 13.16
CA VAL A 399 -25.33 -0.84 13.02
C VAL A 399 -26.15 -1.89 12.27
N ILE A 400 -27.41 -2.08 12.67
CA ILE A 400 -28.32 -3.04 12.01
C ILE A 400 -28.47 -2.69 10.52
N ILE A 401 -28.68 -1.42 10.18
CA ILE A 401 -28.82 -0.98 8.79
C ILE A 401 -27.54 -1.24 8.01
N ARG A 402 -26.38 -0.80 8.52
CA ARG A 402 -25.07 -1.01 7.88
C ARG A 402 -24.81 -2.49 7.60
N ASP A 403 -25.00 -3.34 8.60
CA ASP A 403 -24.68 -4.75 8.52
C ASP A 403 -25.60 -5.47 7.52
N ASN A 404 -26.89 -5.11 7.48
CA ASN A 404 -27.82 -5.64 6.47
C ASN A 404 -27.46 -5.16 5.06
N ILE A 405 -27.08 -3.89 4.87
CA ILE A 405 -26.63 -3.38 3.57
C ILE A 405 -25.40 -4.17 3.09
N LEU A 406 -24.40 -4.39 3.94
CA LEU A 406 -23.22 -5.16 3.59
C LEU A 406 -23.55 -6.61 3.21
N LYS A 407 -24.46 -7.26 3.95
CA LYS A 407 -24.94 -8.61 3.62
C LYS A 407 -25.69 -8.65 2.29
N VAL A 408 -26.52 -7.65 1.99
CA VAL A 408 -27.21 -7.56 0.69
C VAL A 408 -26.19 -7.36 -0.44
N ILE A 409 -25.23 -6.45 -0.26
CA ILE A 409 -24.12 -6.25 -1.20
C ILE A 409 -23.37 -7.56 -1.42
N ASN A 410 -23.11 -8.33 -0.35
CA ASN A 410 -22.45 -9.62 -0.44
C ASN A 410 -23.23 -10.62 -1.32
N VAL A 411 -24.54 -10.74 -1.11
CA VAL A 411 -25.41 -11.60 -1.92
C VAL A 411 -25.38 -11.17 -3.39
N MET A 412 -25.50 -9.87 -3.65
CA MET A 412 -25.48 -9.34 -5.02
C MET A 412 -24.16 -9.63 -5.73
N ILE A 413 -23.01 -9.35 -5.10
CA ILE A 413 -21.70 -9.61 -5.71
C ILE A 413 -21.49 -11.10 -5.98
N ASN A 414 -21.87 -11.97 -5.04
CA ASN A 414 -21.78 -13.42 -5.23
C ASN A 414 -22.68 -13.90 -6.38
N PHE A 415 -23.90 -13.36 -6.49
CA PHE A 415 -24.80 -13.65 -7.59
C PHE A 415 -24.23 -13.20 -8.95
N TYR A 416 -23.71 -11.97 -9.05
CA TYR A 416 -23.07 -11.48 -10.27
C TYR A 416 -21.88 -12.34 -10.68
N SER A 417 -21.00 -12.69 -9.73
CA SER A 417 -19.86 -13.57 -10.02
C SER A 417 -20.29 -14.96 -10.47
N PHE A 418 -21.39 -15.50 -9.94
CA PHE A 418 -21.94 -16.78 -10.36
C PHE A 418 -22.50 -16.70 -11.78
N ALA A 419 -23.27 -15.65 -12.09
CA ALA A 419 -23.83 -15.41 -13.41
C ALA A 419 -22.73 -15.20 -14.47
N ASP A 420 -21.71 -14.39 -14.17
CA ASP A 420 -20.55 -14.20 -15.06
C ASP A 420 -19.84 -15.54 -15.35
N ASN A 421 -19.68 -16.40 -14.34
CA ASN A 421 -19.09 -17.73 -14.52
C ASN A 421 -19.93 -18.68 -15.38
N LEU A 422 -21.25 -18.50 -15.44
CA LEU A 422 -22.12 -19.29 -16.32
C LEU A 422 -22.11 -18.78 -17.76
N ILE A 423 -22.06 -17.46 -17.94
CA ILE A 423 -22.16 -16.81 -19.26
C ILE A 423 -20.83 -16.92 -20.04
N PHE A 424 -19.70 -16.77 -19.37
CA PHE A 424 -18.37 -16.69 -20.01
C PHE A 424 -17.55 -17.99 -19.94
N LYS A 425 -18.18 -19.12 -19.60
CA LYS A 425 -17.56 -20.47 -19.64
C LYS A 425 -17.74 -21.20 -20.99
N ASN A 426 -18.40 -20.61 -21.98
CA ASN A 426 -18.56 -21.15 -23.34
C ASN A 426 -17.67 -20.41 -24.33
#